data_AF-V4M1P5-F1
#
_entry.id   AF-V4M1P5-F1
#
_cell.length_a   1.000
_cell.length_b   1.000
_cell.length_c   1.000
_cell.angle_alpha   90.00
_cell.angle_beta   90.00
_cell.angle_gamma   90.00
#
_symmetry.space_group_name_H-M   'P 1'
#
loop_
_entity.id
_entity.type
_entity.pdbx_description
1 polymer ?
#
loop_
_entity_poly.entity_id
_entity_poly.type
_entity_poly.pdbx_seq_one_letter_code
_entity_poly.pdbx_strand_id
1 'polypeptide(L)'
;GCDSGCLNTVKGKIVVCDVPDNTMEPKAAGAVGVILHVTDVDSPGLGPLPVATLDDTNYEAFRSYVLSSPNPQGTILKSETVKDNDAPIVASFSSRGPNTLFSDIMKPDITAPGVNILAAYSPVAQTALPGQSVDYYFMTGTSMACPHVAGVAAYVKTFHPDWSVPAIKSAIMTTAWAMNASKTTEAEFAYGSGYVNPTVAVDPGLVYDIAKEDYLNMLCSLDYSSKGISTLAGGAFTCSEKSKLNMRNLNYPSMTAKVSASSSSDITFSRTVTNVGTKGSTYKAKLSGDPKLSIKVEPETLSFKSSGEKKSFTVTVPGKSLAGISGIVSASLVWSDGSYNVRSPIVVYT
;
A
#
# COMPACT_ATOMS: atom_id res chain seq x y z
N GLY A 1 -29.60 -4.14 -18.83
CA GLY A 1 -28.20 -4.27 -19.28
C GLY A 1 -27.97 -3.33 -20.45
N CYS A 2 -26.77 -2.74 -20.53
CA CYS A 2 -26.40 -1.83 -21.61
C CYS A 2 -25.64 -2.52 -22.75
N ASP A 3 -25.68 -3.85 -22.79
CA ASP A 3 -24.95 -4.66 -23.76
C ASP A 3 -25.43 -4.43 -25.19
N SER A 4 -24.56 -4.80 -26.13
CA SER A 4 -24.81 -4.71 -27.56
C SER A 4 -26.17 -5.32 -27.93
N GLY A 5 -27.03 -4.53 -28.57
CA GLY A 5 -28.36 -4.97 -29.00
C GLY A 5 -29.47 -4.92 -27.93
N CYS A 6 -29.17 -4.47 -26.71
CA CYS A 6 -30.17 -4.31 -25.65
C CYS A 6 -30.80 -2.90 -25.59
N LEU A 7 -30.29 -1.93 -26.35
CA LEU A 7 -30.65 -0.50 -26.25
C LEU A 7 -31.57 -0.04 -27.40
N ASN A 8 -32.86 -0.35 -27.30
CA ASN A 8 -33.82 -0.08 -28.40
C ASN A 8 -34.54 1.28 -28.31
N THR A 9 -34.52 1.97 -27.16
CA THR A 9 -35.33 3.19 -26.92
C THR A 9 -34.60 4.31 -26.17
N VAL A 10 -33.29 4.45 -26.38
CA VAL A 10 -32.41 5.34 -25.59
C VAL A 10 -32.00 6.64 -26.27
N LYS A 11 -32.35 6.82 -27.56
CA LYS A 11 -31.97 8.02 -28.32
C LYS A 11 -32.49 9.29 -27.63
N GLY A 12 -31.59 10.24 -27.35
CA GLY A 12 -31.92 11.50 -26.68
C GLY A 12 -32.13 11.40 -25.17
N LYS A 13 -31.83 10.25 -24.53
CA LYS A 13 -32.06 10.02 -23.10
C LYS A 13 -30.77 9.77 -22.31
N ILE A 14 -30.86 9.94 -21.00
CA ILE A 14 -29.84 9.45 -20.06
C ILE A 14 -30.13 7.98 -19.77
N VAL A 15 -29.14 7.11 -19.93
CA VAL A 15 -29.27 5.66 -19.75
C VAL A 15 -28.67 5.25 -18.42
N VAL A 16 -29.33 4.30 -17.74
CA VAL A 16 -28.83 3.70 -16.51
C VAL A 16 -28.24 2.34 -16.87
N CYS A 17 -26.97 2.14 -16.53
CA CYS A 17 -26.25 0.89 -16.79
C CYS A 17 -25.74 0.32 -15.48
N ASP A 18 -26.13 -0.92 -15.19
CA ASP A 18 -25.72 -1.64 -13.98
C ASP A 18 -24.33 -2.29 -14.13
N VAL A 19 -23.57 -1.91 -15.17
CA VAL A 19 -22.23 -2.46 -15.47
C VAL A 19 -21.25 -1.30 -15.69
N PRO A 20 -20.09 -1.27 -15.00
CA PRO A 20 -19.21 -0.10 -14.91
C PRO A 20 -18.63 0.44 -16.23
N ASP A 21 -18.44 -0.39 -17.26
CA ASP A 21 -17.54 -0.03 -18.38
C ASP A 21 -18.24 0.14 -19.73
N ASN A 22 -19.56 0.15 -19.79
CA ASN A 22 -20.28 0.19 -21.07
C ASN A 22 -20.85 1.58 -21.40
N THR A 23 -19.98 2.51 -21.80
CA THR A 23 -20.36 3.88 -22.21
C THR A 23 -20.38 4.09 -23.72
N MET A 24 -19.69 3.24 -24.49
CA MET A 24 -19.63 3.32 -25.96
C MET A 24 -20.93 2.85 -26.62
N GLU A 25 -21.55 1.77 -26.13
CA GLU A 25 -22.78 1.23 -26.70
C GLU A 25 -23.97 2.20 -26.50
N PRO A 26 -24.20 2.78 -25.30
CA PRO A 26 -25.20 3.84 -25.13
C PRO A 26 -24.97 5.03 -26.08
N LYS A 27 -23.71 5.44 -26.28
CA LYS A 27 -23.40 6.51 -27.24
C LYS A 27 -23.78 6.11 -28.66
N ALA A 28 -23.44 4.91 -29.11
CA ALA A 28 -23.77 4.41 -30.44
C ALA A 28 -25.30 4.33 -30.65
N ALA A 29 -26.05 3.98 -29.60
CA ALA A 29 -27.51 3.95 -29.59
C ALA A 29 -28.17 5.35 -29.48
N GLY A 30 -27.38 6.43 -29.38
CA GLY A 30 -27.84 7.82 -29.37
C GLY A 30 -28.20 8.38 -27.99
N ALA A 31 -27.75 7.75 -26.91
CA ALA A 31 -27.89 8.30 -25.56
C ALA A 31 -27.15 9.64 -25.42
N VAL A 32 -27.63 10.50 -24.52
CA VAL A 32 -27.04 11.82 -24.23
C VAL A 32 -26.32 11.87 -22.88
N GLY A 33 -26.41 10.80 -22.08
CA GLY A 33 -25.65 10.62 -20.84
C GLY A 33 -25.77 9.20 -20.31
N VAL A 34 -24.89 8.81 -19.41
CA VAL A 34 -24.90 7.49 -18.74
C VAL A 34 -24.78 7.66 -17.22
N ILE A 35 -25.60 6.94 -16.49
CA ILE A 35 -25.48 6.73 -15.04
C ILE A 35 -25.04 5.30 -14.83
N LEU A 36 -23.89 5.12 -14.19
CA LEU A 36 -23.30 3.83 -13.87
C LEU A 36 -23.58 3.51 -12.40
N HIS A 37 -24.11 2.33 -12.12
CA HIS A 37 -24.09 1.77 -10.77
C HIS A 37 -22.74 1.12 -10.54
N VAL A 38 -22.01 1.59 -9.54
CA VAL A 38 -20.71 1.04 -9.15
C VAL A 38 -20.70 0.70 -7.67
N THR A 39 -19.98 -0.36 -7.30
CA THR A 39 -19.79 -0.71 -5.89
C THR A 39 -18.67 0.11 -5.24
N ASP A 40 -17.69 0.55 -6.04
CA ASP A 40 -16.56 1.37 -5.60
C ASP A 40 -16.47 2.65 -6.45
N VAL A 41 -16.38 3.80 -5.78
CA VAL A 41 -16.35 5.12 -6.43
C VAL A 41 -14.93 5.69 -6.58
N ASP A 42 -13.92 4.81 -6.67
CA ASP A 42 -12.52 5.24 -6.80
C ASP A 42 -12.27 6.09 -8.06
N SER A 43 -13.02 5.85 -9.14
CA SER A 43 -12.89 6.57 -10.40
C SER A 43 -14.21 7.27 -10.76
N PRO A 44 -14.19 8.55 -11.15
CA PRO A 44 -15.39 9.34 -11.41
C PRO A 44 -16.14 8.94 -12.70
N GLY A 45 -15.68 7.89 -13.40
CA GLY A 45 -16.21 7.47 -14.69
C GLY A 45 -15.81 8.45 -15.81
N LEU A 46 -14.98 8.00 -16.75
CA LEU A 46 -14.65 8.77 -17.95
C LEU A 46 -15.32 8.12 -19.16
N GLY A 47 -15.90 8.94 -20.03
CA GLY A 47 -16.61 8.42 -21.18
C GLY A 47 -16.73 9.41 -22.33
N PRO A 48 -17.20 8.92 -23.49
CA PRO A 48 -17.33 9.71 -24.71
C PRO A 48 -18.59 10.60 -24.76
N LEU A 49 -19.32 10.67 -23.64
CA LEU A 49 -20.53 11.44 -23.33
C LEU A 49 -20.55 11.73 -21.81
N PRO A 50 -21.42 12.60 -21.28
CA PRO A 50 -21.53 12.82 -19.84
C PRO A 50 -21.81 11.52 -19.06
N VAL A 51 -20.99 11.24 -18.05
CA VAL A 51 -21.10 10.05 -17.19
C VAL A 51 -21.20 10.49 -15.74
N ALA A 52 -22.04 9.79 -14.97
CA ALA A 52 -22.05 9.86 -13.51
C ALA A 52 -21.99 8.44 -12.93
N THR A 53 -21.15 8.23 -11.94
CA THR A 53 -21.08 6.97 -11.17
C THR A 53 -21.81 7.15 -9.84
N LEU A 54 -22.71 6.23 -9.51
CA LEU A 54 -23.43 6.21 -8.24
C LEU A 54 -23.05 4.95 -7.46
N ASP A 55 -22.73 5.13 -6.18
CA ASP A 55 -22.64 4.02 -5.23
C ASP A 55 -24.02 3.43 -4.92
N ASP A 56 -24.07 2.32 -4.17
CA ASP A 56 -25.31 1.63 -3.81
C ASP A 56 -26.35 2.57 -3.17
N THR A 57 -25.90 3.46 -2.28
CA THR A 57 -26.82 4.33 -1.53
C THR A 57 -27.45 5.38 -2.44
N ASN A 58 -26.64 6.05 -3.26
CA ASN A 58 -27.13 7.07 -4.18
C ASN A 58 -27.91 6.44 -5.35
N TYR A 59 -27.51 5.25 -5.79
CA TYR A 59 -28.20 4.51 -6.84
C TYR A 59 -29.61 4.13 -6.43
N GLU A 60 -29.83 3.64 -5.21
CA GLU A 60 -31.17 3.27 -4.72
C GLU A 60 -32.09 4.49 -4.55
N ALA A 61 -31.55 5.62 -4.08
CA ALA A 61 -32.29 6.88 -4.03
C ALA A 61 -32.69 7.36 -5.44
N PHE A 62 -31.75 7.31 -6.39
CA PHE A 62 -31.97 7.64 -7.79
C PHE A 62 -33.02 6.71 -8.43
N ARG A 63 -32.90 5.39 -8.22
CA ARG A 63 -33.80 4.37 -8.72
C ARG A 63 -35.23 4.58 -8.19
N SER A 64 -35.37 4.91 -6.91
CA SER A 64 -36.65 5.24 -6.29
C SER A 64 -37.33 6.44 -6.97
N TYR A 65 -36.57 7.48 -7.31
CA TYR A 65 -37.07 8.61 -8.09
C TYR A 65 -37.53 8.19 -9.50
N VAL A 66 -36.70 7.42 -10.22
CA VAL A 66 -37.01 6.99 -11.59
C VAL A 66 -38.28 6.15 -11.65
N LEU A 67 -38.49 5.26 -10.68
CA LEU A 67 -39.65 4.36 -10.64
C LEU A 67 -40.95 5.05 -10.18
N SER A 68 -40.85 6.14 -9.41
CA SER A 68 -42.03 6.85 -8.88
C SER A 68 -42.48 8.02 -9.76
N SER A 69 -41.63 8.51 -10.66
CA SER A 69 -41.96 9.61 -11.57
C SER A 69 -42.53 9.10 -12.89
N PRO A 70 -43.68 9.61 -13.38
CA PRO A 70 -44.22 9.23 -14.68
C PRO A 70 -43.38 9.78 -15.86
N ASN A 71 -42.52 10.77 -15.62
CA ASN A 71 -41.62 11.35 -16.61
C ASN A 71 -40.31 11.79 -15.93
N PRO A 72 -39.42 10.85 -15.59
CA PRO A 72 -38.17 11.16 -14.90
C PRO A 72 -37.25 11.98 -15.80
N GLN A 73 -36.71 13.07 -15.26
CA GLN A 73 -35.77 13.96 -15.93
C GLN A 73 -34.59 14.26 -15.00
N GLY A 74 -33.42 14.51 -15.59
CA GLY A 74 -32.21 14.79 -14.84
C GLY A 74 -31.18 15.48 -15.71
N THR A 75 -30.17 16.05 -15.06
CA THR A 75 -29.03 16.69 -15.73
C THR A 75 -27.74 16.16 -15.10
N ILE A 76 -26.80 15.70 -15.95
CA ILE A 76 -25.44 15.39 -15.51
C ILE A 76 -24.62 16.67 -15.64
N LEU A 77 -24.18 17.21 -14.51
CA LEU A 77 -23.39 18.43 -14.46
C LEU A 77 -21.91 18.14 -14.71
N LYS A 78 -21.14 19.21 -14.99
CA LYS A 78 -19.68 19.12 -15.07
C LYS A 78 -19.12 18.74 -13.70
N SER A 79 -18.10 17.87 -13.69
CA SER A 79 -17.40 17.47 -12.47
C SER A 79 -16.79 18.67 -11.73
N GLU A 80 -16.87 18.62 -10.41
CA GLU A 80 -16.24 19.56 -9.49
C GLU A 80 -15.36 18.81 -8.49
N THR A 81 -14.39 19.49 -7.90
CA THR A 81 -13.53 18.92 -6.86
C THR A 81 -14.17 19.08 -5.50
N VAL A 82 -14.28 17.99 -4.76
CA VAL A 82 -14.74 18.00 -3.36
C VAL A 82 -13.61 17.59 -2.42
N LYS A 83 -13.66 18.08 -1.18
CA LYS A 83 -12.73 17.65 -0.15
C LYS A 83 -13.26 16.38 0.49
N ASP A 84 -12.53 15.28 0.30
CA ASP A 84 -12.73 14.06 1.08
C ASP A 84 -11.97 14.16 2.41
N ASN A 85 -12.69 14.08 3.53
CA ASN A 85 -12.10 14.12 4.87
C ASN A 85 -11.69 12.73 5.39
N ASP A 86 -12.10 11.66 4.71
CA ASP A 86 -11.70 10.29 5.05
C ASP A 86 -10.39 9.88 4.39
N ALA A 87 -9.94 10.61 3.36
CA ALA A 87 -8.66 10.37 2.70
C ALA A 87 -7.44 10.52 3.65
N PRO A 88 -6.38 9.71 3.48
CA PRO A 88 -6.20 8.68 2.46
C PRO A 88 -6.90 7.35 2.81
N ILE A 89 -7.52 6.73 1.81
CA ILE A 89 -8.07 5.37 1.87
C ILE A 89 -7.40 4.54 0.77
N VAL A 90 -7.22 3.24 1.00
CA VAL A 90 -6.70 2.35 -0.03
C VAL A 90 -7.78 2.06 -1.06
N ALA A 91 -7.51 2.39 -2.32
CA ALA A 91 -8.42 2.12 -3.44
C ALA A 91 -8.75 0.62 -3.57
N SER A 92 -9.98 0.29 -3.99
CA SER A 92 -10.49 -1.08 -4.09
C SER A 92 -9.70 -1.93 -5.08
N PHE A 93 -9.26 -1.34 -6.21
CA PHE A 93 -8.46 -2.04 -7.23
C PHE A 93 -7.02 -2.33 -6.80
N SER A 94 -6.51 -1.66 -5.76
CA SER A 94 -5.12 -1.85 -5.33
C SER A 94 -4.95 -3.29 -4.84
N SER A 95 -3.89 -3.99 -5.25
CA SER A 95 -3.71 -5.39 -4.83
C SER A 95 -3.40 -5.50 -3.34
N ARG A 96 -3.86 -6.59 -2.72
CA ARG A 96 -3.65 -6.88 -1.31
C ARG A 96 -2.58 -7.95 -1.11
N GLY A 97 -1.90 -7.89 0.03
CA GLY A 97 -1.14 -9.01 0.57
C GLY A 97 -2.05 -10.12 1.13
N PRO A 98 -1.46 -11.11 1.83
CA PRO A 98 -0.03 -11.23 2.16
C PRO A 98 0.83 -11.61 0.95
N ASN A 99 2.15 -11.54 1.12
CA ASN A 99 3.09 -12.07 0.15
C ASN A 99 3.06 -13.61 0.17
N THR A 100 2.53 -14.23 -0.87
CA THR A 100 2.37 -15.69 -0.92
C THR A 100 3.68 -16.46 -1.12
N LEU A 101 4.72 -15.81 -1.65
CA LEU A 101 6.04 -16.41 -1.87
C LEU A 101 6.95 -16.26 -0.64
N PHE A 102 6.84 -15.13 0.05
CA PHE A 102 7.63 -14.79 1.23
C PHE A 102 6.70 -14.33 2.36
N SER A 103 6.02 -15.29 2.99
CA SER A 103 4.93 -15.04 3.96
C SER A 103 5.31 -14.17 5.16
N ASP A 104 6.58 -14.19 5.56
CA ASP A 104 7.08 -13.41 6.69
C ASP A 104 7.62 -12.02 6.24
N ILE A 105 7.42 -11.65 4.97
CA ILE A 105 7.71 -10.32 4.42
C ILE A 105 6.41 -9.65 3.96
N MET A 106 5.99 -8.61 4.69
CA MET A 106 4.81 -7.82 4.40
C MET A 106 4.79 -7.26 2.97
N LYS A 107 3.63 -7.34 2.30
CA LYS A 107 3.32 -6.58 1.09
C LYS A 107 1.87 -6.07 1.11
N PRO A 108 1.60 -4.88 0.55
CA PRO A 108 2.57 -3.91 -0.01
C PRO A 108 3.46 -3.27 1.07
N ASP A 109 4.45 -2.48 0.67
CA ASP A 109 5.37 -1.83 1.64
C ASP A 109 4.86 -0.46 2.12
N ILE A 110 4.22 0.31 1.24
CA ILE A 110 3.85 1.71 1.45
C ILE A 110 2.69 2.10 0.52
N THR A 111 1.91 3.11 0.91
CA THR A 111 0.83 3.71 0.12
C THR A 111 1.20 5.12 -0.33
N ALA A 112 0.75 5.51 -1.53
CA ALA A 112 0.92 6.84 -2.10
C ALA A 112 -0.27 7.19 -3.00
N PRO A 113 -0.44 8.48 -3.40
CA PRO A 113 -1.50 8.90 -4.31
C PRO A 113 -1.52 8.12 -5.63
N GLY A 114 -2.61 7.40 -5.89
CA GLY A 114 -2.78 6.62 -7.12
C GLY A 114 -4.14 6.79 -7.78
N VAL A 115 -5.00 7.66 -7.26
CA VAL A 115 -6.38 7.82 -7.72
C VAL A 115 -6.56 9.22 -8.27
N ASN A 116 -7.08 9.34 -9.49
CA ASN A 116 -7.33 10.61 -10.19
C ASN A 116 -6.10 11.52 -10.23
N ILE A 117 -4.96 10.95 -10.61
CA ILE A 117 -3.71 11.69 -10.76
C ILE A 117 -3.67 12.34 -12.14
N LEU A 118 -3.58 13.68 -12.15
CA LEU A 118 -3.34 14.46 -13.37
C LEU A 118 -1.86 14.44 -13.70
N ALA A 119 -1.50 13.96 -14.90
CA ALA A 119 -0.13 13.98 -15.40
C ALA A 119 -0.09 14.30 -16.89
N ALA A 120 1.10 14.58 -17.40
CA ALA A 120 1.32 14.78 -18.83
C ALA A 120 0.87 13.55 -19.61
N TYR A 121 0.22 13.78 -20.74
CA TYR A 121 -0.32 12.73 -21.59
C TYR A 121 0.04 13.00 -23.05
N SER A 122 0.18 11.94 -23.84
CA SER A 122 0.55 12.10 -25.25
C SER A 122 -0.64 12.66 -26.05
N PRO A 123 -0.46 13.73 -26.85
CA PRO A 123 -1.51 14.27 -27.73
C PRO A 123 -2.10 13.26 -28.73
N VAL A 124 -1.36 12.18 -29.02
CA VAL A 124 -1.78 11.11 -29.95
C VAL A 124 -2.27 9.85 -29.24
N ALA A 125 -2.24 9.81 -27.90
CA ALA A 125 -2.77 8.68 -27.14
C ALA A 125 -4.30 8.75 -27.07
N GLN A 126 -4.92 7.58 -26.95
CA GLN A 126 -6.37 7.48 -26.83
C GLN A 126 -6.83 7.98 -25.46
N THR A 127 -7.86 8.83 -25.45
CA THR A 127 -8.59 9.21 -24.25
C THR A 127 -9.97 8.56 -24.26
N ALA A 128 -10.78 8.82 -23.23
CA ALA A 128 -12.19 8.42 -23.21
C ALA A 128 -13.01 9.05 -24.35
N LEU A 129 -12.49 10.09 -25.01
CA LEU A 129 -13.08 10.72 -26.19
C LEU A 129 -12.21 10.40 -27.42
N PRO A 130 -12.63 9.48 -28.31
CA PRO A 130 -11.87 9.16 -29.51
C PRO A 130 -11.53 10.41 -30.33
N GLY A 131 -10.24 10.58 -30.65
CA GLY A 131 -9.74 11.72 -31.42
C GLY A 131 -9.51 13.00 -30.61
N GLN A 132 -9.77 13.02 -29.30
CA GLN A 132 -9.43 14.15 -28.45
C GLN A 132 -7.92 14.14 -28.14
N SER A 133 -7.26 15.24 -28.49
CA SER A 133 -5.89 15.53 -28.08
C SER A 133 -5.90 16.32 -26.77
N VAL A 134 -5.10 15.89 -25.80
CA VAL A 134 -4.93 16.56 -24.50
C VAL A 134 -3.45 16.55 -24.10
N ASP A 135 -3.00 17.61 -23.44
CA ASP A 135 -1.64 17.67 -22.89
C ASP A 135 -1.54 17.00 -21.50
N TYR A 136 -2.68 16.89 -20.81
CA TYR A 136 -2.78 16.29 -19.48
C TYR A 136 -4.01 15.40 -19.40
N TYR A 137 -3.89 14.32 -18.63
CA TYR A 137 -4.97 13.35 -18.46
C TYR A 137 -5.00 12.80 -17.04
N PHE A 138 -6.21 12.56 -16.54
CA PHE A 138 -6.42 11.92 -15.24
C PHE A 138 -6.32 10.41 -15.40
N MET A 139 -5.49 9.78 -14.58
CA MET A 139 -5.38 8.32 -14.54
C MET A 139 -5.38 7.83 -13.09
N THR A 140 -5.83 6.59 -12.96
CA THR A 140 -5.96 5.89 -11.68
C THR A 140 -5.25 4.55 -11.79
N GLY A 141 -4.52 4.17 -10.75
CA GLY A 141 -3.78 2.93 -10.68
C GLY A 141 -2.64 2.98 -9.69
N THR A 142 -2.18 1.81 -9.25
CA THR A 142 -0.91 1.68 -8.52
C THR A 142 0.28 2.12 -9.39
N SER A 143 0.13 2.05 -10.72
CA SER A 143 1.01 2.66 -11.72
C SER A 143 1.20 4.17 -11.55
N MET A 144 0.22 4.88 -10.96
CA MET A 144 0.32 6.31 -10.65
C MET A 144 0.87 6.54 -9.22
N ALA A 145 0.65 5.61 -8.29
CA ALA A 145 1.26 5.65 -6.96
C ALA A 145 2.78 5.36 -6.99
N CYS A 146 3.22 4.41 -7.82
CA CYS A 146 4.61 4.03 -7.99
C CYS A 146 5.56 5.22 -8.27
N PRO A 147 5.31 6.09 -9.28
CA PRO A 147 6.20 7.22 -9.58
C PRO A 147 6.25 8.26 -8.45
N HIS A 148 5.19 8.41 -7.64
CA HIS A 148 5.26 9.27 -6.44
C HIS A 148 6.31 8.73 -5.46
N VAL A 149 6.25 7.44 -5.13
CA VAL A 149 7.23 6.83 -4.21
C VAL A 149 8.63 6.83 -4.81
N ALA A 150 8.77 6.60 -6.12
CA ALA A 150 10.07 6.71 -6.81
C ALA A 150 10.64 8.13 -6.72
N GLY A 151 9.80 9.16 -6.89
CA GLY A 151 10.18 10.56 -6.68
C GLY A 151 10.62 10.84 -5.24
N VAL A 152 9.93 10.29 -4.25
CA VAL A 152 10.33 10.40 -2.83
C VAL A 152 11.66 9.69 -2.57
N ALA A 153 11.87 8.50 -3.12
CA ALA A 153 13.14 7.79 -3.00
C ALA A 153 14.30 8.57 -3.63
N ALA A 154 14.08 9.16 -4.81
CA ALA A 154 15.05 10.04 -5.45
C ALA A 154 15.32 11.30 -4.61
N TYR A 155 14.28 11.93 -4.07
CA TYR A 155 14.38 13.08 -3.18
C TYR A 155 15.24 12.75 -1.96
N VAL A 156 14.95 11.67 -1.23
CA VAL A 156 15.78 11.20 -0.10
C VAL A 156 17.22 10.93 -0.54
N LYS A 157 17.43 10.33 -1.71
CA LYS A 157 18.77 10.07 -2.26
C LYS A 157 19.59 11.33 -2.51
N THR A 158 18.96 12.47 -2.81
CA THR A 158 19.68 13.74 -2.99
C THR A 158 20.30 14.27 -1.69
N PHE A 159 19.67 13.98 -0.55
CA PHE A 159 20.20 14.34 0.77
C PHE A 159 21.16 13.29 1.32
N HIS A 160 21.01 12.03 0.88
CA HIS A 160 21.84 10.90 1.29
C HIS A 160 22.44 10.13 0.09
N PRO A 161 23.41 10.71 -0.64
CA PRO A 161 23.98 10.11 -1.84
C PRO A 161 24.72 8.80 -1.59
N ASP A 162 25.08 8.50 -0.35
CA ASP A 162 25.80 7.30 0.10
C ASP A 162 24.86 6.20 0.61
N TRP A 163 23.60 6.50 0.92
CA TRP A 163 22.66 5.49 1.45
C TRP A 163 22.39 4.35 0.47
N SER A 164 22.28 3.14 1.03
CA SER A 164 21.83 1.97 0.29
C SER A 164 20.35 2.11 -0.10
N VAL A 165 19.91 1.32 -1.09
CA VAL A 165 18.49 1.25 -1.47
C VAL A 165 17.63 0.76 -0.29
N PRO A 166 18.03 -0.26 0.51
CA PRO A 166 17.31 -0.64 1.72
C PRO A 166 17.22 0.46 2.78
N ALA A 167 18.26 1.27 2.98
CA ALA A 167 18.21 2.40 3.92
C ALA A 167 17.19 3.46 3.49
N ILE A 168 17.12 3.81 2.19
CA ILE A 168 16.12 4.74 1.66
C ILE A 168 14.71 4.17 1.82
N LYS A 169 14.53 2.89 1.47
CA LYS A 169 13.26 2.20 1.68
C LYS A 169 12.85 2.19 3.15
N SER A 170 13.81 1.92 4.05
CA SER A 170 13.57 1.97 5.49
C SER A 170 13.07 3.33 5.91
N ALA A 171 13.76 4.40 5.50
CA ALA A 171 13.36 5.76 5.86
C ALA A 171 11.91 6.05 5.44
N ILE A 172 11.56 5.74 4.18
CA ILE A 172 10.20 5.91 3.65
C ILE A 172 9.17 5.12 4.46
N MET A 173 9.47 3.86 4.79
CA MET A 173 8.54 2.99 5.52
C MET A 173 8.37 3.43 6.97
N THR A 174 9.45 3.79 7.66
CA THR A 174 9.40 4.04 9.10
C THR A 174 8.87 5.42 9.48
N THR A 175 8.85 6.35 8.52
CA THR A 175 8.31 7.71 8.70
C THR A 175 6.93 7.89 8.08
N ALA A 176 6.34 6.82 7.51
CA ALA A 176 5.01 6.85 6.94
C ALA A 176 3.96 7.26 7.98
N TRP A 177 2.95 8.02 7.54
CA TRP A 177 1.78 8.27 8.36
C TRP A 177 0.96 6.99 8.50
N ALA A 178 0.62 6.63 9.74
CA ALA A 178 -0.25 5.49 9.99
C ALA A 178 -1.63 5.71 9.34
N MET A 179 -2.13 4.70 8.64
CA MET A 179 -3.46 4.73 8.03
C MET A 179 -4.51 4.11 8.95
N ASN A 180 -5.77 4.51 8.77
CA ASN A 180 -6.86 4.06 9.62
C ASN A 180 -7.34 2.65 9.20
N ALA A 181 -7.01 1.64 10.00
CA ALA A 181 -7.44 0.26 9.76
C ALA A 181 -8.98 0.07 9.77
N SER A 182 -9.75 0.93 10.45
CA SER A 182 -11.21 0.86 10.42
C SER A 182 -11.81 1.22 9.05
N LYS A 183 -11.04 1.89 8.19
CA LYS A 183 -11.42 2.23 6.81
C LYS A 183 -10.84 1.24 5.79
N THR A 184 -10.03 0.27 6.22
CA THR A 184 -9.40 -0.71 5.34
C THR A 184 -9.16 -2.01 6.11
N THR A 185 -10.06 -2.97 5.92
CA THR A 185 -10.16 -4.18 6.75
C THR A 185 -8.94 -5.09 6.65
N GLU A 186 -8.22 -5.08 5.53
CA GLU A 186 -6.98 -5.86 5.35
C GLU A 186 -5.74 -5.18 5.97
N ALA A 187 -5.92 -4.00 6.59
CA ALA A 187 -4.92 -3.27 7.35
C ALA A 187 -3.57 -3.15 6.62
N GLU A 188 -2.48 -3.60 7.24
CA GLU A 188 -1.14 -3.56 6.67
C GLU A 188 -0.99 -4.36 5.36
N PHE A 189 -1.84 -5.36 5.10
CA PHE A 189 -1.87 -6.03 3.79
C PHE A 189 -2.57 -5.21 2.70
N ALA A 190 -3.18 -4.08 3.04
CA ALA A 190 -3.65 -3.09 2.08
C ALA A 190 -2.68 -1.92 1.93
N TYR A 191 -2.18 -1.35 3.04
CA TYR A 191 -1.42 -0.10 3.00
C TYR A 191 0.06 -0.20 3.40
N GLY A 192 0.54 -1.38 3.80
CA GLY A 192 1.90 -1.58 4.28
C GLY A 192 2.19 -0.77 5.54
N SER A 193 3.28 -0.01 5.54
CA SER A 193 3.61 0.87 6.67
C SER A 193 2.68 2.08 6.82
N GLY A 194 1.92 2.43 5.77
CA GLY A 194 0.99 3.55 5.76
C GLY A 194 1.20 4.48 4.58
N TYR A 195 0.79 5.75 4.73
CA TYR A 195 0.82 6.75 3.68
C TYR A 195 2.16 7.50 3.66
N VAL A 196 2.78 7.61 2.49
CA VAL A 196 4.13 8.18 2.33
C VAL A 196 4.25 9.61 2.88
N ASN A 197 5.31 9.88 3.65
CA ASN A 197 5.64 11.21 4.17
C ASN A 197 7.04 11.63 3.69
N PRO A 198 7.13 12.40 2.59
CA PRO A 198 8.42 12.74 1.98
C PRO A 198 9.31 13.60 2.88
N THR A 199 8.71 14.51 3.65
CA THR A 199 9.45 15.51 4.42
C THR A 199 10.19 14.90 5.62
N VAL A 200 9.61 13.89 6.26
CA VAL A 200 10.23 13.22 7.41
C VAL A 200 11.17 12.10 6.95
N ALA A 201 10.93 11.50 5.77
CA ALA A 201 11.78 10.43 5.23
C ALA A 201 13.23 10.86 4.94
N VAL A 202 13.50 12.16 4.81
CA VAL A 202 14.87 12.69 4.65
C VAL A 202 15.67 12.56 5.94
N ASP A 203 15.05 12.58 7.11
CA ASP A 203 15.75 12.43 8.38
C ASP A 203 14.96 11.53 9.33
N PRO A 204 15.06 10.20 9.15
CA PRO A 204 14.24 9.23 9.87
C PRO A 204 14.78 8.93 11.28
N GLY A 205 15.96 9.44 11.66
CA GLY A 205 16.66 9.08 12.90
C GLY A 205 17.34 7.70 12.86
N LEU A 206 16.61 6.62 12.57
CA LEU A 206 17.15 5.27 12.43
C LEU A 206 16.75 4.63 11.10
N VAL A 207 17.60 3.77 10.56
CA VAL A 207 17.30 2.94 9.38
C VAL A 207 17.62 1.47 9.60
N TYR A 208 16.79 0.61 9.02
CA TYR A 208 17.01 -0.82 8.85
C TYR A 208 17.71 -1.06 7.52
N ASP A 209 19.02 -1.24 7.56
CA ASP A 209 19.83 -1.51 6.37
C ASP A 209 19.96 -3.02 6.13
N ILE A 210 20.02 -3.43 4.86
CA ILE A 210 20.06 -4.84 4.47
C ILE A 210 21.19 -5.02 3.45
N ALA A 211 22.15 -5.89 3.76
CA ALA A 211 23.21 -6.21 2.82
C ALA A 211 22.66 -7.08 1.67
N LYS A 212 23.28 -6.99 0.48
CA LYS A 212 22.92 -7.88 -0.65
C LYS A 212 23.02 -9.35 -0.24
N GLU A 213 24.05 -9.66 0.53
CA GLU A 213 24.35 -10.99 1.05
C GLU A 213 23.24 -11.52 1.95
N ASP A 214 22.55 -10.67 2.72
CA ASP A 214 21.45 -11.09 3.58
C ASP A 214 20.23 -11.57 2.79
N TYR A 215 19.94 -10.96 1.63
CA TYR A 215 18.92 -11.46 0.72
C TYR A 215 19.30 -12.84 0.17
N LEU A 216 20.57 -13.03 -0.23
CA LEU A 216 21.05 -14.31 -0.76
C LEU A 216 21.05 -15.40 0.33
N ASN A 217 21.49 -15.05 1.54
CA ASN A 217 21.47 -15.90 2.73
C ASN A 217 20.04 -16.29 3.14
N MET A 218 19.07 -15.41 2.95
CA MET A 218 17.65 -15.73 3.11
C MET A 218 17.19 -16.74 2.06
N LEU A 219 17.51 -16.51 0.78
CA LEU A 219 17.15 -17.43 -0.30
C LEU A 219 17.78 -18.82 -0.14
N CYS A 220 18.98 -18.90 0.42
CA CYS A 220 19.63 -20.16 0.81
C CYS A 220 18.84 -20.97 1.85
N SER A 221 17.95 -20.34 2.63
CA SER A 221 17.07 -21.01 3.60
C SER A 221 15.75 -21.50 2.97
N LEU A 222 15.49 -21.18 1.71
CA LEU A 222 14.23 -21.45 1.02
C LEU A 222 14.40 -22.47 -0.12
N ASP A 223 15.45 -23.31 -0.04
CA ASP A 223 15.78 -24.40 -0.96
C ASP A 223 15.85 -24.00 -2.45
N TYR A 224 16.14 -22.72 -2.75
CA TYR A 224 16.40 -22.29 -4.12
C TYR A 224 17.67 -22.96 -4.67
N SER A 225 17.66 -23.29 -5.96
CA SER A 225 18.82 -23.89 -6.62
C SER A 225 20.06 -22.98 -6.55
N SER A 226 21.23 -23.58 -6.35
CA SER A 226 22.52 -22.87 -6.34
C SER A 226 22.77 -22.06 -7.62
N LYS A 227 22.30 -22.55 -8.77
CA LYS A 227 22.33 -21.85 -10.06
C LYS A 227 21.45 -20.59 -10.03
N GLY A 228 20.23 -20.69 -9.50
CA GLY A 228 19.33 -19.55 -9.35
C GLY A 228 19.93 -18.48 -8.44
N ILE A 229 20.46 -18.89 -7.28
CA ILE A 229 21.10 -17.96 -6.33
C ILE A 229 22.34 -17.30 -6.94
N SER A 230 23.20 -18.05 -7.65
CA SER A 230 24.37 -17.47 -8.34
C SER A 230 23.96 -16.47 -9.44
N THR A 231 22.86 -16.75 -10.14
CA THR A 231 22.30 -15.82 -11.14
C THR A 231 21.88 -14.51 -10.48
N LEU A 232 21.17 -14.57 -9.35
CA LEU A 232 20.75 -13.38 -8.59
C LEU A 232 21.93 -12.64 -7.94
N ALA A 233 22.96 -13.39 -7.52
CA ALA A 233 24.18 -12.82 -6.96
C ALA A 233 25.01 -12.07 -8.02
N GLY A 234 24.79 -12.33 -9.32
CA GLY A 234 25.62 -11.79 -10.41
C GLY A 234 27.01 -12.44 -10.47
N GLY A 235 27.14 -13.67 -9.98
CA GLY A 235 28.42 -14.37 -9.87
C GLY A 235 28.34 -15.64 -9.02
N ALA A 236 29.48 -16.29 -8.78
CA ALA A 236 29.53 -17.47 -7.92
C ALA A 236 29.13 -17.11 -6.48
N PHE A 237 28.16 -17.84 -5.94
CA PHE A 237 27.73 -17.71 -4.55
C PHE A 237 27.50 -19.09 -3.94
N THR A 238 27.96 -19.27 -2.70
CA THR A 238 27.85 -20.55 -1.98
C THR A 238 27.05 -20.35 -0.71
N CYS A 239 25.95 -21.09 -0.59
CA CYS A 239 25.18 -21.13 0.65
C CYS A 239 25.99 -21.80 1.76
N SER A 240 26.32 -21.04 2.80
CA SER A 240 26.92 -21.55 4.02
C SER A 240 25.83 -21.81 5.06
N GLU A 241 25.82 -23.00 5.67
CA GLU A 241 24.89 -23.31 6.76
C GLU A 241 24.99 -22.32 7.93
N LYS A 242 26.18 -21.76 8.18
CA LYS A 242 26.39 -20.76 9.24
C LYS A 242 25.81 -19.38 8.91
N SER A 243 25.60 -19.11 7.63
CA SER A 243 25.15 -17.80 7.12
C SER A 243 23.68 -17.81 6.72
N LYS A 244 23.00 -18.96 6.73
CA LYS A 244 21.57 -19.06 6.45
C LYS A 244 20.78 -18.11 7.34
N LEU A 245 19.92 -17.32 6.71
CA LEU A 245 19.09 -16.33 7.38
C LEU A 245 17.63 -16.79 7.31
N ASN A 246 16.96 -16.84 8.45
CA ASN A 246 15.50 -17.03 8.46
C ASN A 246 14.85 -15.77 7.85
N MET A 247 13.91 -15.96 6.92
CA MET A 247 13.15 -14.88 6.28
C MET A 247 12.61 -13.85 7.27
N ARG A 248 12.08 -14.33 8.41
CA ARG A 248 11.55 -13.49 9.49
C ARG A 248 12.57 -12.54 10.11
N ASN A 249 13.84 -12.95 10.06
CA ASN A 249 15.00 -12.24 10.59
C ASN A 249 15.76 -11.45 9.52
N LEU A 250 15.27 -11.42 8.27
CA LEU A 250 15.70 -10.38 7.34
C LEU A 250 15.46 -9.02 8.01
N ASN A 251 16.44 -8.12 7.93
CA ASN A 251 16.42 -6.85 8.65
C ASN A 251 15.46 -5.83 8.02
N TYR A 252 14.20 -6.22 7.86
CA TYR A 252 13.16 -5.50 7.14
C TYR A 252 12.45 -4.49 8.08
N PRO A 253 11.99 -3.32 7.58
CA PRO A 253 11.32 -2.28 8.38
C PRO A 253 9.89 -2.64 8.84
N SER A 254 9.49 -3.90 8.69
CA SER A 254 8.26 -4.46 9.23
C SER A 254 8.52 -5.87 9.74
N MET A 255 7.60 -6.37 10.57
CA MET A 255 7.69 -7.66 11.23
C MET A 255 6.40 -8.42 10.96
N THR A 256 6.44 -9.41 10.07
CA THR A 256 5.27 -10.20 9.71
C THR A 256 5.53 -11.68 9.94
N ALA A 257 4.56 -12.37 10.51
CA ALA A 257 4.64 -13.82 10.68
C ALA A 257 3.31 -14.49 10.36
N LYS A 258 3.38 -15.50 9.49
CA LYS A 258 2.28 -16.44 9.32
C LYS A 258 2.30 -17.49 10.42
N VAL A 259 1.15 -17.72 11.06
CA VAL A 259 1.00 -18.67 12.17
C VAL A 259 -0.09 -19.68 11.88
N SER A 260 0.06 -20.90 12.38
CA SER A 260 -1.08 -21.81 12.45
C SER A 260 -1.94 -21.47 13.67
N ALA A 261 -3.24 -21.72 13.59
CA ALA A 261 -4.16 -21.52 14.72
C ALA A 261 -3.80 -22.38 15.96
N SER A 262 -3.01 -23.45 15.75
CA SER A 262 -2.49 -24.35 16.80
C SER A 262 -1.08 -23.98 17.29
N SER A 263 -0.47 -22.91 16.77
CA SER A 263 0.90 -22.55 17.12
C SER A 263 0.99 -22.09 18.58
N SER A 264 1.87 -22.73 19.33
CA SER A 264 2.20 -22.39 20.72
C SER A 264 3.67 -21.95 20.90
N SER A 265 4.43 -21.90 19.80
CA SER A 265 5.83 -21.48 19.82
C SER A 265 5.94 -19.96 19.73
N ASP A 266 6.92 -19.41 20.45
CA ASP A 266 7.24 -17.99 20.37
C ASP A 266 7.68 -17.60 18.95
N ILE A 267 7.26 -16.41 18.52
CA ILE A 267 7.73 -15.79 17.28
C ILE A 267 8.74 -14.72 17.66
N THR A 268 9.91 -14.78 17.07
CA THR A 268 10.96 -13.79 17.28
C THR A 268 11.32 -13.08 15.97
N PHE A 269 11.56 -11.79 16.07
CA PHE A 269 12.08 -10.94 15.00
C PHE A 269 13.38 -10.31 15.48
N SER A 270 14.51 -10.72 14.93
CA SER A 270 15.79 -10.06 15.17
C SER A 270 15.96 -8.90 14.20
N ARG A 271 16.31 -7.72 14.71
CA ARG A 271 16.51 -6.51 13.91
C ARG A 271 17.77 -5.77 14.34
N THR A 272 18.36 -5.04 13.40
CA THR A 272 19.48 -4.13 13.63
C THR A 272 19.18 -2.80 12.99
N VAL A 273 19.27 -1.72 13.77
CA VAL A 273 19.09 -0.35 13.29
C VAL A 273 20.41 0.38 13.32
N THR A 274 20.61 1.26 12.34
CA THR A 274 21.74 2.18 12.25
C THR A 274 21.25 3.59 12.59
N ASN A 275 21.95 4.29 13.48
CA ASN A 275 21.65 5.69 13.75
C ASN A 275 22.12 6.57 12.59
N VAL A 276 21.21 7.32 12.00
CA VAL A 276 21.48 8.30 10.93
C VAL A 276 21.04 9.71 11.30
N GLY A 277 20.48 9.89 12.50
CA GLY A 277 20.08 11.19 13.04
C GLY A 277 21.09 11.73 14.05
N THR A 278 20.56 12.38 15.09
CA THR A 278 21.35 13.05 16.12
C THR A 278 22.35 12.12 16.82
N LYS A 279 23.58 12.61 17.02
CA LYS A 279 24.63 11.91 17.79
C LYS A 279 24.29 11.93 19.28
N GLY A 280 24.60 10.86 20.01
CA GLY A 280 24.32 10.80 21.45
C GLY A 280 22.83 10.62 21.78
N SER A 281 22.05 10.01 20.88
CA SER A 281 20.61 9.80 21.04
C SER A 281 20.30 8.49 21.77
N THR A 282 19.20 8.49 22.52
CA THR A 282 18.66 7.30 23.18
C THR A 282 17.20 7.13 22.82
N TYR A 283 16.89 6.02 22.16
CA TYR A 283 15.55 5.66 21.74
C TYR A 283 14.93 4.69 22.74
N LYS A 284 13.68 4.93 23.11
CA LYS A 284 12.86 4.01 23.91
C LYS A 284 11.83 3.31 23.02
N ALA A 285 11.65 2.02 23.23
CA ALA A 285 10.62 1.25 22.56
C ALA A 285 9.23 1.65 23.08
N LYS A 286 8.29 1.87 22.17
CA LYS A 286 6.86 2.07 22.45
C LYS A 286 6.07 1.08 21.62
N LEU A 287 5.21 0.31 22.27
CA LEU A 287 4.31 -0.64 21.62
C LEU A 287 2.89 -0.10 21.60
N SER A 288 2.19 -0.30 20.49
CA SER A 288 0.76 -0.02 20.34
C SER A 288 0.13 -1.07 19.42
N GLY A 289 -1.16 -1.34 19.55
CA GLY A 289 -1.83 -2.34 18.73
C GLY A 289 -2.91 -3.13 19.46
N ASP A 290 -3.34 -4.23 18.84
CA ASP A 290 -4.31 -5.14 19.43
C ASP A 290 -3.74 -5.80 20.70
N PRO A 291 -4.43 -5.69 21.86
CA PRO A 291 -3.98 -6.26 23.12
C PRO A 291 -3.85 -7.79 23.11
N LYS A 292 -4.40 -8.48 22.11
CA LYS A 292 -4.18 -9.92 21.89
C LYS A 292 -2.70 -10.26 21.68
N LEU A 293 -1.91 -9.35 21.10
CA LEU A 293 -0.48 -9.55 20.91
C LEU A 293 0.31 -9.03 22.11
N SER A 294 0.70 -9.93 23.02
CA SER A 294 1.55 -9.58 24.18
C SER A 294 3.02 -9.44 23.79
N ILE A 295 3.35 -8.44 22.99
CA ILE A 295 4.67 -8.22 22.40
C ILE A 295 5.69 -7.80 23.47
N LYS A 296 6.92 -8.31 23.37
CA LYS A 296 8.08 -7.92 24.17
C LYS A 296 9.20 -7.43 23.27
N VAL A 297 10.00 -6.47 23.73
CA VAL A 297 11.16 -5.93 23.00
C VAL A 297 12.37 -5.96 23.93
N GLU A 298 13.48 -6.52 23.46
CA GLU A 298 14.72 -6.58 24.23
C GLU A 298 15.94 -6.17 23.38
N PRO A 299 16.75 -5.19 23.84
CA PRO A 299 16.51 -4.31 25.00
C PRO A 299 15.34 -3.34 24.74
N GLU A 300 14.76 -2.76 25.79
CA GLU A 300 13.69 -1.74 25.67
C GLU A 300 14.22 -0.33 25.31
N THR A 301 15.55 -0.16 25.30
CA THR A 301 16.22 1.12 25.03
C THR A 301 17.48 0.89 24.20
N LEU A 302 17.69 1.75 23.20
CA LEU A 302 18.89 1.75 22.36
C LEU A 302 19.59 3.11 22.47
N SER A 303 20.81 3.10 23.02
CA SER A 303 21.64 4.30 23.12
C SER A 303 22.77 4.26 22.10
N PHE A 304 22.89 5.33 21.31
CA PHE A 304 23.89 5.50 20.26
C PHE A 304 24.82 6.65 20.63
N LYS A 305 26.12 6.40 20.67
CA LYS A 305 27.15 7.40 20.94
C LYS A 305 27.47 8.24 19.71
N SER A 306 27.32 7.65 18.51
CA SER A 306 27.71 8.29 17.25
C SER A 306 26.75 7.94 16.11
N SER A 307 26.77 8.77 15.06
CA SER A 307 26.12 8.47 13.79
C SER A 307 26.82 7.29 13.11
N GLY A 308 26.05 6.41 12.46
CA GLY A 308 26.52 5.17 11.86
C GLY A 308 26.65 4.00 12.84
N GLU A 309 26.49 4.22 14.14
CA GLU A 309 26.50 3.13 15.12
C GLU A 309 25.26 2.24 14.93
N LYS A 310 25.50 0.92 14.99
CA LYS A 310 24.47 -0.11 14.85
C LYS A 310 24.10 -0.69 16.22
N LYS A 311 22.81 -0.90 16.45
CA LYS A 311 22.30 -1.64 17.62
C LYS A 311 21.26 -2.66 17.18
N SER A 312 21.33 -3.83 17.81
CA SER A 312 20.39 -4.92 17.57
C SER A 312 19.39 -5.03 18.70
N PHE A 313 18.19 -5.50 18.37
CA PHE A 313 17.13 -5.81 19.31
C PHE A 313 16.31 -6.99 18.80
N THR A 314 15.57 -7.61 19.71
CA THR A 314 14.67 -8.72 19.42
C THR A 314 13.25 -8.32 19.82
N VAL A 315 12.30 -8.59 18.93
CA VAL A 315 10.87 -8.50 19.23
C VAL A 315 10.31 -9.91 19.35
N THR A 316 9.62 -10.20 20.45
CA THR A 316 9.05 -11.52 20.72
C THR A 316 7.55 -11.43 20.89
N VAL A 317 6.81 -12.26 20.15
CA VAL A 317 5.39 -12.54 20.38
C VAL A 317 5.30 -13.91 21.06
N PRO A 318 4.96 -13.98 22.36
CA PRO A 318 4.85 -15.23 23.08
C PRO A 318 3.81 -16.15 22.46
N GLY A 319 4.11 -17.44 22.34
CA GLY A 319 3.24 -18.41 21.67
C GLY A 319 1.85 -18.53 22.32
N LYS A 320 1.76 -18.31 23.64
CA LYS A 320 0.48 -18.24 24.36
C LYS A 320 -0.48 -17.16 23.83
N SER A 321 0.06 -16.09 23.24
CA SER A 321 -0.72 -14.99 22.65
C SER A 321 -1.17 -15.30 21.23
N LEU A 322 -0.64 -16.38 20.62
CA LEU A 322 -1.00 -16.82 19.27
C LEU A 322 -2.21 -17.76 19.28
N ALA A 323 -2.46 -18.43 20.40
CA ALA A 323 -3.60 -19.31 20.56
C ALA A 323 -4.91 -18.53 20.36
N GLY A 324 -5.70 -18.94 19.37
CA GLY A 324 -6.99 -18.31 19.06
C GLY A 324 -6.90 -17.06 18.18
N ILE A 325 -5.73 -16.72 17.62
CA ILE A 325 -5.65 -15.75 16.53
C ILE A 325 -6.36 -16.34 15.30
N SER A 326 -7.24 -15.54 14.70
CA SER A 326 -7.90 -15.82 13.42
C SER A 326 -7.90 -14.54 12.60
N GLY A 327 -7.49 -14.63 11.34
CA GLY A 327 -7.35 -13.47 10.46
C GLY A 327 -6.11 -12.64 10.77
N ILE A 328 -6.20 -11.33 10.58
CA ILE A 328 -5.08 -10.38 10.71
C ILE A 328 -5.13 -9.72 12.09
N VAL A 329 -4.00 -9.71 12.78
CA VAL A 329 -3.82 -8.98 14.04
C VAL A 329 -2.60 -8.08 13.95
N SER A 330 -2.81 -6.79 14.20
CA SER A 330 -1.81 -5.75 13.96
C SER A 330 -1.37 -5.05 15.23
N ALA A 331 -0.10 -4.72 15.27
CA ALA A 331 0.54 -3.88 16.27
C ALA A 331 1.66 -3.07 15.62
N SER A 332 2.35 -2.25 16.40
CA SER A 332 3.53 -1.53 15.94
C SER A 332 4.53 -1.30 17.06
N LEU A 333 5.80 -1.31 16.68
CA LEU A 333 6.92 -0.85 17.49
C LEU A 333 7.33 0.53 17.00
N VAL A 334 7.44 1.49 17.91
CA VAL A 334 8.03 2.81 17.64
C VAL A 334 9.27 2.98 18.51
N TRP A 335 10.42 3.19 17.88
CA TRP A 335 11.60 3.72 18.57
C TRP A 335 11.51 5.24 18.60
N SER A 336 11.51 5.82 19.81
CA SER A 336 11.32 7.27 19.99
C SER A 336 12.36 7.84 20.94
N ASP A 337 13.04 8.92 20.55
CA ASP A 337 13.93 9.72 21.40
C ASP A 337 13.26 11.04 21.84
N GLY A 338 11.99 11.22 21.52
CA GLY A 338 11.21 12.45 21.73
C GLY A 338 11.14 13.37 20.51
N SER A 339 12.11 13.28 19.59
CA SER A 339 12.14 14.07 18.35
C SER A 339 11.82 13.19 17.13
N TYR A 340 12.50 12.05 17.00
CA TYR A 340 12.27 11.06 15.96
C TYR A 340 11.28 9.99 16.44
N ASN A 341 10.52 9.44 15.49
CA ASN A 341 9.67 8.29 15.70
C ASN A 341 9.86 7.30 14.55
N VAL A 342 10.48 6.17 14.85
CA VAL A 342 10.81 5.13 13.86
C VAL A 342 9.82 3.99 14.03
N ARG A 343 8.73 4.03 13.26
CA ARG A 343 7.60 3.09 13.38
C ARG A 343 7.80 1.86 12.48
N SER A 344 7.63 0.67 13.03
CA SER A 344 7.59 -0.58 12.28
C SER A 344 6.28 -1.33 12.59
N PRO A 345 5.44 -1.64 11.59
CA PRO A 345 4.28 -2.49 11.79
C PRO A 345 4.69 -3.92 12.17
N ILE A 346 3.88 -4.54 13.03
CA ILE A 346 3.97 -5.93 13.46
C ILE A 346 2.64 -6.59 13.08
N VAL A 347 2.68 -7.62 12.24
CA VAL A 347 1.49 -8.28 11.71
C VAL A 347 1.60 -9.78 11.95
N VAL A 348 0.63 -10.34 12.66
CA VAL A 348 0.48 -11.79 12.85
C VAL A 348 -0.80 -12.22 12.17
N TYR A 349 -0.73 -13.27 11.35
CA TYR A 349 -1.89 -13.74 10.59
C TYR A 349 -1.92 -15.25 10.38
N THR A 350 -3.11 -15.81 10.15
CA THR A 350 -3.34 -17.24 9.83
C THR A 350 -3.54 -17.46 8.33
#